data_AF-A0A147ILC9-F1
#
_entry.id   AF-A0A147ILC9-F1
#
_cell.length_a   1.000
_cell.length_b   1.000
_cell.length_c   1.000
_cell.angle_alpha   90.00
_cell.angle_beta   90.00
_cell.angle_gamma   90.00
#
_symmetry.space_group_name_H-M   'P 1'
#
loop_
_entity.id
_entity.type
_entity.pdbx_description
1 polymer ?
#
loop_
_entity_poly.entity_id
_entity_poly.type
_entity_poly.pdbx_seq_one_letter_code
_entity_poly.pdbx_strand_id
1 'polypeptide(L)'
;VSALEEQTRILQLFRRVNSKVVNIDFKKNNILVFPFVKENAENSSDLQVMPYDSVGQAIDKYNQVELENEGAADVVLVRADTFENMRITFRNYFADTTEFVNYLDNAILN
;
A
#
# COMPACT_ATOMS: atom_id res chain seq x y z
N VAL A 1 -8.62 8.50 -19.74
CA VAL A 1 -8.21 8.18 -18.35
C VAL A 1 -7.63 6.76 -18.27
N SER A 2 -8.28 5.74 -18.83
CA SER A 2 -7.82 4.34 -18.82
C SER A 2 -6.37 4.11 -19.25
N ALA A 3 -5.93 4.62 -20.41
CA ALA A 3 -4.55 4.37 -20.87
C ALA A 3 -3.46 5.03 -20.00
N LEU A 4 -3.73 6.20 -19.40
CA LEU A 4 -2.80 6.84 -18.46
C LEU A 4 -2.85 6.17 -17.08
N GLU A 5 -4.03 5.74 -16.64
CA GLU A 5 -4.18 5.01 -15.37
C GLU A 5 -3.52 3.62 -15.45
N GLU A 6 -3.59 2.93 -16.60
CA GLU A 6 -2.87 1.68 -16.82
C GLU A 6 -1.35 1.86 -16.73
N GLN A 7 -0.83 3.01 -17.18
CA GLN A 7 0.60 3.32 -17.13
C GLN A 7 1.08 3.81 -15.76
N THR A 8 0.22 4.54 -15.03
CA THR A 8 0.62 5.26 -13.80
C THR A 8 0.11 4.61 -12.52
N ARG A 9 -1.02 3.90 -12.57
CA ARG A 9 -1.71 3.27 -11.44
C ARG A 9 -1.98 4.20 -10.25
N ILE A 10 -2.11 5.50 -10.53
CA ILE A 10 -2.22 6.55 -9.51
C ILE A 10 -3.59 6.49 -8.82
N LEU A 11 -4.68 6.31 -9.58
CA LEU A 11 -6.01 6.18 -9.00
C LEU A 11 -6.14 4.89 -8.21
N GLN A 12 -5.55 3.80 -8.69
CA GLN A 12 -5.48 2.55 -7.92
C GLN A 12 -4.72 2.73 -6.59
N LEU A 13 -3.61 3.46 -6.59
CA LEU A 13 -2.85 3.79 -5.38
C LEU A 13 -3.73 4.54 -4.37
N PHE A 14 -4.48 5.56 -4.82
CA PHE A 14 -5.37 6.33 -3.96
C PHE A 14 -6.59 5.53 -3.47
N ARG A 15 -7.16 4.64 -4.28
CA ARG A 15 -8.27 3.75 -3.88
C ARG A 15 -7.88 2.75 -2.77
N ARG A 16 -6.59 2.45 -2.58
CA ARG A 16 -6.09 1.49 -1.58
C ARG A 16 -6.12 2.04 -0.15
N VAL A 17 -6.25 3.35 0.07
CA VAL A 17 -5.87 3.97 1.34
C VAL A 17 -6.92 3.90 2.46
N ASN A 18 -7.75 2.85 2.48
CA ASN A 18 -8.67 2.58 3.59
C ASN A 18 -8.22 1.40 4.47
N SER A 19 -6.94 1.02 4.40
CA SER A 19 -6.40 -0.05 5.23
C SER A 19 -6.43 0.38 6.70
N LYS A 20 -7.25 -0.32 7.50
CA LYS A 20 -7.28 -0.17 8.96
C LYS A 20 -5.84 -0.33 9.45
N VAL A 21 -5.28 0.75 9.99
CA VAL A 21 -3.91 0.74 10.53
C VAL A 21 -3.88 -0.31 11.64
N VAL A 22 -3.32 -1.47 11.32
CA VAL A 22 -3.06 -2.55 12.27
C VAL A 22 -1.99 -2.04 13.24
N ASN A 23 -1.96 -2.55 14.47
CA ASN A 23 -0.93 -2.19 15.46
C ASN A 23 0.43 -2.78 15.03
N ILE A 24 1.19 -2.04 14.22
CA ILE A 24 2.48 -2.47 13.65
C ILE A 24 3.62 -1.94 14.53
N ASP A 25 4.55 -2.82 14.91
CA ASP A 25 5.81 -2.42 15.54
C ASP A 25 6.83 -2.04 14.46
N PHE A 26 6.86 -0.75 14.10
CA PHE A 26 7.75 -0.21 13.07
C PHE A 26 9.24 -0.27 13.43
N LYS A 27 9.59 -0.57 14.69
CA LYS A 27 11.00 -0.74 15.08
C LYS A 27 11.60 -2.02 14.52
N LYS A 28 10.76 -3.00 14.14
CA LYS A 28 11.14 -4.20 13.41
C LYS A 28 11.26 -3.94 11.91
N ASN A 29 11.88 -4.87 11.19
CA ASN A 29 11.89 -4.85 9.73
C ASN A 29 10.56 -5.43 9.25
N ASN A 30 9.65 -4.60 8.76
CA ASN A 30 8.32 -5.02 8.35
C ASN A 30 8.24 -5.09 6.83
N ILE A 31 7.79 -6.22 6.31
CA ILE A 31 7.29 -6.30 4.94
C ILE A 31 5.81 -5.96 4.99
N LEU A 32 5.42 -4.94 4.23
CA LEU A 32 4.03 -4.52 4.06
C LEU A 32 3.59 -4.91 2.66
N VAL A 33 2.45 -5.60 2.56
CA VAL A 33 1.84 -5.97 1.27
C VAL A 33 0.52 -5.24 1.14
N PHE A 34 0.39 -4.46 0.07
CA PHE A 34 -0.79 -3.68 -0.29
C PHE A 34 -1.46 -4.30 -1.53
N PRO A 35 -2.43 -5.22 -1.35
CA PRO A 35 -3.13 -5.85 -2.45
C PRO A 35 -3.82 -4.85 -3.38
N PHE A 36 -3.85 -5.15 -4.68
CA PHE A 36 -4.62 -4.38 -5.64
C PHE A 36 -6.10 -4.75 -5.51
N VAL A 37 -6.92 -3.78 -5.12
CA VAL A 37 -8.38 -3.94 -5.01
C VAL A 37 -9.04 -3.71 -6.36
N LYS A 38 -10.02 -4.55 -6.71
CA LYS A 38 -10.90 -4.33 -7.86
C LYS A 38 -11.86 -3.17 -7.55
N GLU A 39 -12.30 -2.43 -8.57
CA GLU A 39 -13.23 -1.27 -8.46
C GLU A 39 -14.50 -1.55 -7.65
N ASN A 40 -14.91 -2.82 -7.54
CA ASN A 40 -16.16 -3.24 -6.91
C ASN A 40 -15.96 -3.71 -5.45
N ALA A 41 -14.72 -3.68 -4.95
CA ALA A 41 -14.32 -4.19 -3.63
C ALA A 41 -13.57 -3.12 -2.82
N GLU A 42 -13.90 -1.85 -3.06
CA GLU A 42 -13.35 -0.73 -2.30
C GLU A 42 -13.51 -0.97 -0.79
N ASN A 43 -12.46 -0.69 -0.02
CA ASN A 43 -12.38 -0.87 1.43
C ASN A 43 -12.22 -2.32 1.96
N SER A 44 -11.92 -3.31 1.10
CA SER A 44 -11.64 -4.69 1.55
C SER A 44 -10.15 -5.09 1.54
N SER A 45 -9.24 -4.15 1.28
CA SER A 45 -7.80 -4.45 1.22
C SER A 45 -7.21 -4.49 2.64
N ASP A 46 -7.16 -5.68 3.23
CA ASP A 46 -6.44 -5.91 4.47
C ASP A 46 -4.93 -5.85 4.21
N LEU A 47 -4.27 -4.83 4.76
CA LEU A 47 -2.82 -4.69 4.78
C LEU A 47 -2.20 -5.93 5.43
N GLN A 48 -1.35 -6.65 4.70
CA GLN A 48 -0.60 -7.76 5.29
C GLN A 48 0.73 -7.24 5.83
N VAL A 49 1.06 -7.64 7.06
CA VAL A 49 2.26 -7.18 7.77
C VAL A 49 3.05 -8.40 8.21
N MET A 50 4.31 -8.45 7.80
CA MET A 50 5.24 -9.51 8.18
C MET A 50 6.45 -8.90 8.88
N PRO A 51 6.51 -8.94 10.22
CA PRO A 51 7.64 -8.40 10.99
C PRO A 51 8.81 -9.38 11.06
N TYR A 52 10.04 -8.86 10.99
CA TYR A 52 11.30 -9.59 11.08
C TYR A 52 12.29 -8.87 12.00
N ASP A 53 12.95 -9.63 12.87
CA ASP A 53 14.00 -9.09 13.74
C ASP A 53 15.34 -8.94 12.99
N SER A 54 15.61 -9.84 12.04
CA SER A 54 16.81 -9.81 11.20
C SER A 54 16.55 -9.14 9.86
N VAL A 55 17.42 -8.19 9.49
CA VAL A 55 17.36 -7.52 8.18
C VAL A 55 17.64 -8.51 7.03
N GLY A 56 18.53 -9.47 7.23
CA GLY A 56 18.84 -10.48 6.20
C GLY A 56 17.64 -11.35 5.89
N GLN A 57 16.96 -11.87 6.93
CA GLN A 57 15.72 -12.63 6.76
C GLN A 57 14.61 -11.81 6.10
N ALA A 58 14.53 -10.51 6.44
CA ALA A 58 13.56 -9.61 5.85
C ALA A 58 13.82 -9.39 4.36
N ILE A 59 15.08 -9.24 3.94
CA ILE A 59 15.46 -9.06 2.54
C ILE A 59 15.17 -10.34 1.74
N ASP A 60 15.57 -11.51 2.24
CA ASP A 60 15.32 -12.78 1.56
C ASP A 60 13.83 -13.01 1.35
N LYS A 61 13.03 -12.72 2.39
CA LYS A 61 11.58 -12.85 2.29
C LYS A 61 10.95 -11.77 1.40
N TYR A 62 11.43 -10.53 1.47
CA TYR A 62 10.95 -9.44 0.63
C TYR A 62 11.03 -9.82 -0.85
N ASN A 63 12.20 -10.29 -1.30
CA ASN A 63 12.40 -10.70 -2.68
C ASN A 63 11.44 -11.82 -3.11
N GLN A 64 11.20 -12.79 -2.22
CA GLN A 64 10.23 -13.85 -2.48
C GLN A 64 8.80 -13.30 -2.62
N VAL A 65 8.38 -12.46 -1.68
CA VAL A 65 7.01 -11.92 -1.63
C VAL A 65 6.76 -10.98 -2.81
N GLU A 66 7.74 -10.15 -3.19
CA GLU A 66 7.68 -9.27 -4.35
C GLU A 66 7.43 -10.07 -5.64
N LEU A 67 8.16 -11.17 -5.84
CA LEU A 67 7.97 -12.06 -6.99
C LEU A 67 6.60 -12.76 -6.97
N GLU A 68 6.17 -13.25 -5.81
CA GLU A 68 4.87 -13.94 -5.66
C GLU A 68 3.66 -13.01 -5.89
N ASN A 69 3.84 -11.70 -5.71
CA ASN A 69 2.77 -10.70 -5.82
C ASN A 69 2.93 -9.76 -7.00
N GLU A 70 3.80 -10.09 -7.96
CA GLU A 70 4.04 -9.26 -9.14
C GLU A 70 2.73 -8.98 -9.89
N GLY A 71 2.41 -7.69 -10.06
CA GLY A 71 1.18 -7.26 -10.72
C GLY A 71 -0.10 -7.43 -9.91
N ALA A 72 -0.03 -7.94 -8.68
CA ALA A 72 -1.18 -8.17 -7.79
C ALA A 72 -1.14 -7.35 -6.49
N ALA A 73 0.04 -6.92 -6.04
CA ALA A 73 0.19 -6.06 -4.87
C ALA A 73 1.44 -5.17 -4.97
N ASP A 74 1.47 -4.08 -4.21
CA ASP A 74 2.71 -3.38 -3.92
C ASP A 74 3.31 -4.01 -2.65
N VAL A 75 4.60 -4.31 -2.69
CA VAL A 75 5.35 -4.88 -1.56
C VAL A 75 6.44 -3.89 -1.17
N VAL A 76 6.52 -3.54 0.11
CA VAL A 76 7.54 -2.63 0.62
C VAL A 76 8.18 -3.17 1.89
N LEU A 77 9.49 -3.01 2.03
CA LEU A 77 10.24 -3.31 3.25
C LEU A 77 10.52 -2.00 4.00
N VAL A 78 10.09 -1.91 5.25
CA VAL A 78 10.18 -0.68 6.05
C VAL A 78 10.62 -0.97 7.48
N ARG A 79 11.44 -0.06 7.99
CA ARG A 79 11.77 0.07 9.42
C ARG A 79 11.82 1.56 9.76
N ALA A 80 11.21 1.95 10.86
CA ALA A 80 11.21 3.34 11.32
C ALA A 80 11.18 3.42 12.85
N ASP A 81 11.79 4.47 13.40
CA ASP A 81 11.80 4.68 14.86
C ASP A 81 10.42 5.03 15.42
N THR A 82 9.56 5.66 14.60
CA THR A 82 8.21 6.08 14.96
C THR A 82 7.24 5.86 13.80
N PHE A 83 5.95 5.72 14.11
CA PHE A 83 4.89 5.68 13.09
C PHE A 83 4.83 6.97 12.27
N GLU A 84 5.10 8.12 12.87
CA GLU A 84 5.09 9.41 12.17
C GLU A 84 6.16 9.47 11.07
N ASN A 85 7.39 9.04 11.38
CA ASN A 85 8.48 8.97 10.40
C ASN A 85 8.12 8.05 9.23
N MET A 86 7.44 6.94 9.53
CA MET A 86 6.95 6.02 8.51
C MET A 86 5.88 6.69 7.64
N ARG A 87 4.85 7.30 8.24
CA ARG A 87 3.76 7.97 7.53
C ARG A 87 4.25 9.10 6.62
N ILE A 88 5.27 9.85 7.05
CA ILE A 88 5.88 10.90 6.24
C ILE A 88 6.61 10.31 5.02
N THR A 89 7.38 9.24 5.23
CA THR A 89 8.20 8.60 4.19
C THR A 89 7.36 7.82 3.18
N PHE A 90 6.27 7.19 3.63
CA PHE A 90 5.37 6.35 2.84
C PHE A 90 3.97 6.96 2.72
N ARG A 91 3.88 8.29 2.59
CA ARG A 91 2.61 9.04 2.60
C ARG A 91 1.58 8.47 1.61
N ASN A 92 2.04 8.02 0.46
CA ASN A 92 1.25 7.42 -0.61
C ASN A 92 0.47 6.16 -0.20
N TYR A 93 0.87 5.48 0.87
CA TYR A 93 0.24 4.25 1.37
C TYR A 93 -0.63 4.47 2.61
N PHE A 94 -0.46 5.61 3.31
CA PHE A 94 -1.10 5.91 4.60
C PHE A 94 -1.95 7.19 4.60
N ALA A 95 -2.01 7.93 3.49
CA ALA A 95 -2.85 9.11 3.34
C ALA A 95 -4.26 8.75 2.85
N ASP A 96 -5.28 8.94 3.69
CA ASP A 96 -6.68 8.78 3.26
C ASP A 96 -6.96 9.68 2.05
N THR A 97 -7.27 9.05 0.93
CA THR A 97 -7.53 9.72 -0.36
C THR A 97 -8.88 9.34 -0.93
N THR A 98 -9.74 8.69 -0.13
CA THR A 98 -11.09 8.28 -0.54
C THR A 98 -11.90 9.47 -1.05
N GLU A 99 -11.87 10.60 -0.34
CA GLU A 99 -12.61 11.80 -0.76
C GLU A 99 -12.05 12.39 -2.07
N PHE A 100 -10.73 12.38 -2.25
CA PHE A 100 -10.08 12.86 -3.47
C PHE A 100 -10.45 12.01 -4.70
N VAL A 101 -10.44 10.68 -4.55
CA VAL A 101 -10.88 9.76 -5.61
C VAL A 101 -12.36 9.99 -5.93
N ASN A 102 -13.21 10.11 -4.91
CA ASN A 102 -14.63 10.40 -5.11
C ASN A 102 -14.85 11.71 -5.88
N TYR A 103 -14.08 12.77 -5.62
CA TYR A 103 -14.17 14.01 -6.39
C TYR A 103 -13.77 13.81 -7.86
N LEU A 104 -12.71 13.04 -8.14
CA LEU A 104 -12.29 12.74 -9.51
C LEU A 104 -13.32 11.90 -10.26
N ASP A 105 -13.85 10.84 -9.65
CA ASP A 105 -14.85 9.97 -10.27
C ASP A 105 -16.13 10.75 -10.60
N ASN A 106 -16.58 11.63 -9.69
CA ASN A 106 -17.71 12.53 -9.94
C ASN A 106 -17.41 13.58 -11.02
N ALA A 107 -16.17 14.04 -11.16
CA ALA A 107 -15.78 15.00 -12.19
C ALA A 107 -15.64 14.36 -13.59
N ILE A 108 -15.40 13.05 -13.67
CA ILE A 108 -15.24 12.31 -14.93
C ILE A 108 -16.58 11.74 -15.45
N LEU A 109 -17.55 11.50 -14.55
CA LEU A 109 -18.89 11.00 -14.89
C LEU A 109 -19.90 12.10 -15.28
N ASN A 110 -19.49 13.37 -15.26
CA ASN A 110 -20.24 14.52 -15.81
C ASN A 110 -19.56 15.06 -17.06
#